data_AF-A0A3B0RBM0-F1
#
_entry.id   AF-A0A3B0RBM0-F1
#
_cell.length_a   1.000
_cell.length_b   1.000
_cell.length_c   1.000
_cell.angle_alpha   90.00
_cell.angle_beta   90.00
_cell.angle_gamma   90.00
#
_symmetry.space_group_name_H-M   'P 1'
#
loop_
_entity.id
_entity.type
_entity.pdbx_description
1 polymer ?
#
loop_
_entity_poly.entity_id
_entity_poly.type
_entity_poly.pdbx_seq_one_letter_code
_entity_poly.pdbx_strand_id
1 'polypeptide(L)' 'MAIPAFNQLQPDEAHGEIDFLGEQFFCDHHGAMFWSSKNCMIVSDLHLEKGAAMAARGVMA' A
#
# COMPACT_ATOMS: atom_id res chain seq x y z
N MET A 1 16.50 11.55 8.48
CA MET A 1 15.18 11.17 7.96
C MET A 1 15.04 11.91 6.62
N ALA A 2 15.89 11.65 5.61
CA ALA A 2 15.71 10.69 4.51
C ALA A 2 14.27 10.70 3.96
N ILE A 3 14.01 10.55 2.65
CA ILE A 3 12.71 9.96 2.27
C ILE A 3 12.58 8.75 3.18
N PRO A 4 11.43 8.50 3.80
CA PRO A 4 11.19 7.17 4.28
C PRO A 4 11.65 6.22 3.19
N ALA A 5 12.66 5.38 3.49
CA ALA A 5 12.41 4.03 3.05
C ALA A 5 11.01 3.68 3.60
N PHE A 6 10.36 2.68 3.08
CA PHE A 6 9.19 2.10 3.73
C PHE A 6 9.29 2.10 5.31
N ASN A 7 10.52 2.08 5.86
CA ASN A 7 10.97 2.46 7.22
C ASN A 7 10.66 3.85 7.88
N GLN A 8 9.90 4.81 7.33
CA GLN A 8 9.42 5.98 8.13
C GLN A 8 7.91 6.24 8.01
N LEU A 9 7.15 5.23 7.62
CA LEU A 9 5.73 5.19 7.98
C LEU A 9 5.65 4.85 9.48
N GLN A 10 4.98 5.69 10.28
CA GLN A 10 4.51 5.27 11.60
C GLN A 10 3.15 4.59 11.38
N PRO A 11 3.02 3.28 11.64
CA PRO A 11 1.73 2.62 11.60
C PRO A 11 0.90 3.24 12.72
N ASP A 12 -0.39 3.38 12.55
CA ASP A 12 -1.28 3.14 13.67
C ASP A 12 -1.20 1.63 14.01
N GLU A 13 -0.12 1.28 14.70
CA GLU A 13 0.22 0.03 15.41
C GLU A 13 -0.05 -1.36 14.78
N ALA A 14 -0.56 -1.50 13.55
CA ALA A 14 -0.83 -2.81 12.97
C ALA A 14 -0.50 -2.90 11.47
N HIS A 15 0.79 -3.01 11.16
CA HIS A 15 1.22 -3.66 9.93
C HIS A 15 1.47 -5.13 10.23
N GLY A 16 0.86 -6.01 9.43
CA GLY A 16 1.09 -7.45 9.53
C GLY A 16 2.32 -7.85 8.74
N GLU A 17 3.21 -8.63 9.34
CA GLU A 17 4.30 -9.26 8.59
C GLU A 17 3.90 -10.69 8.23
N ILE A 18 4.12 -11.08 6.98
CA ILE A 18 3.94 -12.47 6.54
C ILE A 18 5.18 -12.96 5.81
N ASP A 19 5.60 -14.17 6.17
CA ASP A 19 6.49 -14.98 5.34
C ASP A 19 5.61 -15.84 4.43
N PHE A 20 5.81 -15.69 3.13
CA PHE A 20 5.11 -16.50 2.15
C PHE A 20 6.09 -16.96 1.09
N LEU A 21 6.25 -18.29 0.98
CA LEU A 21 7.18 -18.93 0.05
C LEU A 21 8.64 -18.42 0.21
N GLY A 22 9.03 -18.06 1.44
CA GLY A 22 10.36 -17.53 1.74
C GLY A 22 10.58 -16.06 1.33
N GLU A 23 9.51 -15.36 0.95
CA GLU A 23 9.53 -13.92 0.69
C GLU A 23 8.84 -13.18 1.83
N GLN A 24 9.39 -12.03 2.19
CA GLN A 24 8.87 -11.19 3.27
C GLN A 24 7.99 -10.07 2.73
N PHE A 25 6.77 -10.01 3.27
CA PHE A 25 5.79 -9.00 2.92
C PHE A 25 5.31 -8.23 4.14
N PHE A 26 5.18 -6.91 3.95
CA PHE A 26 4.62 -6.02 4.94
C PHE A 26 3.21 -5.61 4.48
N CYS A 27 2.20 -6.04 5.21
CA CYS A 27 0.80 -5.83 4.90
C CYS A 27 0.25 -4.60 5.63
N ASP A 28 -0.42 -3.74 4.89
CA ASP A 28 -1.14 -2.58 5.37
C ASP A 28 -2.65 -2.84 5.37
N HIS A 29 -3.34 -2.38 6.40
CA HIS A 29 -4.78 -2.58 6.55
C HIS A 29 -5.62 -1.85 5.48
N HIS A 30 -5.04 -0.90 4.75
CA HIS A 30 -5.65 -0.24 3.59
C HIS A 30 -5.67 -1.12 2.32
N GLY A 31 -5.20 -2.37 2.37
CA GLY A 31 -5.18 -3.29 1.21
C GLY A 31 -3.96 -3.11 0.32
N ALA A 32 -2.85 -2.64 0.90
CA ALA A 32 -1.55 -2.54 0.25
C ALA A 32 -0.56 -3.51 0.90
N MET A 33 0.42 -3.98 0.13
CA MET A 33 1.45 -4.89 0.59
C MET A 33 2.79 -4.56 -0.05
N PHE A 34 3.84 -4.42 0.76
CA PHE A 34 5.19 -4.14 0.27
C PHE A 34 6.03 -5.42 0.20
N TRP A 35 6.56 -5.71 -0.99
CA TRP A 35 7.50 -6.79 -1.26
C TRP A 35 8.94 -6.25 -1.28
N SER A 36 9.64 -6.44 -0.17
CA SER A 36 10.94 -5.81 0.10
C SER A 36 12.06 -6.24 -0.87
N SER A 37 12.20 -7.54 -1.15
CA SER A 37 13.27 -8.08 -2.00
C SER A 37 13.16 -7.61 -3.46
N LYS A 38 11.96 -7.18 -3.88
CA LYS A 38 11.67 -6.67 -5.24
C LYS A 38 11.49 -5.17 -5.29
N ASN A 39 11.57 -4.47 -4.15
CA ASN A 39 11.22 -3.05 -4.03
C ASN A 39 9.88 -2.73 -4.73
N CYS A 40 8.86 -3.55 -4.47
CA CYS A 40 7.60 -3.53 -5.20
C CYS A 40 6.43 -3.33 -4.24
N MET A 41 5.50 -2.44 -4.58
CA MET A 41 4.23 -2.27 -3.87
C MET A 41 3.13 -3.00 -4.64
N ILE A 42 2.42 -3.88 -3.95
CA ILE A 42 1.30 -4.66 -4.45
C ILE A 42 0.03 -4.07 -3.85
N VAL A 43 -0.92 -3.70 -4.70
CA VAL A 43 -2.25 -3.20 -4.29
C VAL A 43 -3.31 -4.00 -5.03
N SER A 44 -4.38 -4.39 -4.33
CA SER A 44 -5.51 -5.06 -4.96
C SER A 44 -6.57 -4.05 -5.36
N ASP A 45 -7.19 -4.26 -6.54
CA ASP A 45 -8.44 -3.62 -6.93
C ASP A 45 -8.46 -2.09 -6.80
N LEU A 46 -7.43 -1.46 -7.38
CA LEU A 46 -7.43 -0.03 -7.63
C LEU A 46 -8.51 0.27 -8.68
N HIS A 47 -9.77 0.38 -8.22
CA HIS A 47 -10.93 0.72 -9.04
C HIS A 47 -10.85 2.19 -9.47
N LEU A 48 -9.92 2.47 -10.36
CA LEU A 48 -9.73 3.79 -10.95
C LEU A 48 -10.98 4.24 -11.70
N GLU A 49 -11.84 3.32 -12.18
CA GLU A 49 -13.11 3.71 -12.79
C GLU A 49 -14.02 4.51 -11.85
N LYS A 50 -14.05 4.17 -10.55
CA LYS A 50 -14.91 4.84 -9.57
C LYS A 50 -14.29 6.16 -9.12
N GLY A 51 -12.99 6.17 -8.91
CA GLY A 51 -12.22 7.38 -8.60
C GLY A 51 -12.25 8.40 -9.76
N ALA A 52 -12.00 7.94 -10.98
CA ALA A 52 -12.08 8.78 -12.18
C ALA A 52 -13.50 9.26 -12.47
N ALA A 53 -14.53 8.43 -12.26
CA ALA A 53 -15.92 8.87 -12.39
C ALA A 53 -16.32 9.94 -11.35
N MET A 54 -15.79 9.85 -10.12
CA MET A 54 -16.00 10.88 -9.10
C MET A 54 -15.18 12.14 -9.36
N ALA A 55 -13.92 12.01 -9.79
CA ALA A 55 -13.07 13.14 -10.19
C ALA A 55 -13.65 13.87 -11.42
N ALA A 56 -14.14 13.15 -12.42
CA ALA A 56 -14.83 13.71 -13.58
C ALA A 56 -16.14 14.44 -13.20
N ARG A 57 -16.78 14.06 -12.09
CA ARG A 57 -17.96 14.74 -11.54
C ARG A 57 -17.60 15.85 -10.54
N GLY A 58 -16.31 16.11 -10.29
CA GLY A 58 -15.83 17.13 -9.35
C GLY A 58 -16.13 16.80 -7.87
N VAL A 59 -16.32 15.54 -7.52
CA VAL A 59 -16.73 15.09 -6.16
C VAL A 59 -15.57 14.45 -5.38
N MET A 60 -14.37 14.36 -5.99
CA MET A 60 -13.18 13.93 -5.27
C MET A 60 -12.61 15.14 -4.50
N ALA A 61 -12.64 15.08 -3.18
CA ALA A 61 -12.08 16.08 -2.27
C ALA A 61 -10.56 15.93 -2.14
#